data_AF-A0A5K0YT12-F1
#
_entry.id   AF-A0A5K0YT12-F1
#
_cell.length_a   1.000
_cell.length_b   1.000
_cell.length_c   1.000
_cell.angle_alpha   90.00
_cell.angle_beta   90.00
_cell.angle_gamma   90.00
#
_symmetry.space_group_name_H-M   'P 1'
#
loop_
_entity.id
_entity.type
_entity.pdbx_description
1 polymer ?
#
loop_
_entity_poly.entity_id
_entity_poly.type
_entity_poly.pdbx_seq_one_letter_code
_entity_poly.pdbx_strand_id
1 'polypeptide(L)' 'RGAMSPMEVCEGLGLRDLRNRRWHIQGTCAIKGDGLYEGLDWLASTLKELQASGYSTSTGSGAF' A
#
# COMPACT_ATOMS: atom_id res chain seq x y z
N ARG A 1 2.39 23.74 4.48
CA ARG A 1 3.52 22.95 5.02
C ARG A 1 2.99 22.25 6.26
N GLY A 2 2.79 20.94 6.20
CA GLY A 2 2.06 20.20 7.25
C GLY A 2 1.94 18.71 6.96
N ALA A 3 2.96 18.12 6.32
CA ALA A 3 3.03 16.69 6.12
C ALA A 3 3.93 16.12 7.22
N MET A 4 3.40 15.19 8.00
CA MET A 4 4.19 14.39 8.93
C MET A 4 5.17 13.53 8.14
N SER A 5 6.32 13.27 8.74
CA SER A 5 7.27 12.33 8.16
C SER A 5 6.66 10.91 8.12
N PRO A 6 7.07 10.06 7.16
CA PRO A 6 6.61 8.68 7.11
C PRO A 6 6.83 7.91 8.43
N MET A 7 7.86 8.29 9.19
CA MET A 7 8.19 7.67 10.48
C MET A 7 7.18 8.04 11.57
N GLU A 8 6.80 9.31 11.66
CA GLU A 8 5.77 9.77 12.60
C GLU A 8 4.40 9.15 12.29
N VAL A 9 4.07 9.01 11.00
CA VAL A 9 2.83 8.32 10.57
C VAL A 9 2.89 6.83 10.91
N CYS A 10 4.05 6.19 10.75
CA CYS A 10 4.26 4.78 11.11
C CYS A 10 4.02 4.53 12.60
N GLU A 11 4.57 5.38 13.46
CA GLU A 11 4.39 5.27 14.90
C GLU A 11 2.98 5.65 15.34
N GLY A 12 2.43 6.75 14.82
CA GLY A 12 1.09 7.23 15.18
C GLY A 12 -0.04 6.27 14.81
N LEU A 13 0.12 5.51 13.72
CA LEU A 13 -0.84 4.48 13.30
C LEU A 13 -0.51 3.08 13.83
N GLY A 14 0.57 2.92 14.60
CA GLY A 14 0.96 1.62 15.16
C GLY A 14 1.35 0.59 14.09
N LEU A 15 1.80 1.02 12.91
CA LEU A 15 2.15 0.13 11.81
C LEU A 15 3.31 -0.82 12.17
N ARG A 16 4.16 -0.45 13.14
CA ARG A 16 5.24 -1.30 13.65
C ARG A 16 4.73 -2.59 14.33
N ASP A 17 3.51 -2.57 14.86
CA ASP A 17 2.89 -3.70 15.58
C ASP A 17 2.19 -4.69 14.64
N LEU A 18 1.84 -4.25 13.42
CA LEU A 18 1.23 -5.07 12.39
C LEU A 18 2.24 -6.07 11.80
N ARG A 19 2.36 -7.23 12.45
CA ARG A 19 3.17 -8.38 12.00
C ARG A 19 2.43 -9.33 11.06
N ASN A 20 1.10 -9.34 11.10
CA ASN A 20 0.25 -10.31 10.39
C ASN A 20 -0.30 -9.80 9.04
N ARG A 21 0.04 -8.57 8.64
CA ARG A 21 -0.37 -7.97 7.36
C ARG A 21 0.77 -7.10 6.82
N ARG A 22 0.98 -7.16 5.51
CA ARG A 22 1.93 -6.28 4.84
C ARG A 22 1.39 -4.85 4.80
N TRP A 23 2.25 -3.90 5.08
CA TRP A 23 1.94 -2.46 5.07
C TRP A 23 3.06 -1.70 4.39
N HIS A 24 2.73 -0.51 3.89
CA HIS A 24 3.66 0.40 3.23
C HIS A 24 3.16 1.83 3.40
N ILE A 25 4.12 2.75 3.54
CA ILE A 25 3.84 4.18 3.71
C ILE A 25 4.50 4.89 2.54
N GLN A 26 3.68 5.52 1.71
CA GLN A 26 4.15 6.33 0.60
C GLN A 26 3.70 7.77 0.80
N GLY A 27 4.66 8.69 0.81
CA GLY A 27 4.35 10.11 0.80
C GLY A 27 3.72 10.47 -0.54
N THR A 28 2.53 11.08 -0.54
CA THR A 28 1.83 11.46 -1.76
C THR A 28 1.33 12.90 -1.73
N CYS A 29 1.33 13.54 -2.90
CA CYS A 29 0.69 14.82 -3.12
C CYS A 29 -0.39 14.66 -4.20
N ALA A 30 -1.66 14.56 -3.78
CA ALA A 30 -2.78 14.32 -4.69
C ALA A 30 -2.91 15.37 -5.81
N ILE A 31 -2.53 16.63 -5.54
CA ILE A 31 -2.62 17.72 -6.52
C ILE A 31 -1.54 17.61 -7.60
N LYS A 32 -0.34 17.14 -7.24
CA LYS A 32 0.77 16.96 -8.19
C LYS A 32 0.79 15.57 -8.81
N GLY A 33 0.13 14.60 -8.17
CA GLY A 33 0.19 13.19 -8.54
C GLY A 33 1.43 12.46 -7.99
N ASP A 34 2.30 13.15 -7.26
CA ASP A 34 3.52 12.57 -6.68
C ASP A 34 3.15 11.44 -5.70
N GLY A 35 3.85 10.30 -5.77
CA GLY A 35 3.70 9.19 -4.82
C GLY A 35 2.50 8.28 -5.06
N LEU A 36 1.59 8.62 -5.98
CA LEU A 36 0.43 7.76 -6.28
C LEU A 36 0.86 6.51 -7.05
N TYR A 37 1.71 6.67 -8.06
CA TYR A 37 2.16 5.55 -8.88
C TYR A 37 2.99 4.56 -8.07
N GLU A 38 3.90 5.05 -7.23
CA GLU A 38 4.73 4.23 -6.36
C GLU A 38 3.90 3.46 -5.33
N GLY A 39 2.89 4.11 -4.74
CA GLY A 39 1.98 3.48 -3.79
C GLY A 39 1.10 2.40 -4.44
N LEU A 40 0.62 2.66 -5.66
CA LEU A 40 -0.18 1.71 -6.43
C LEU A 40 0.65 0.53 -6.96
N ASP A 41 1.89 0.78 -7.39
CA ASP A 41 2.81 -0.26 -7.84
C ASP A 41 3.16 -1.23 -6.70
N TRP A 42 3.43 -0.68 -5.50
CA TRP A 42 3.62 -1.50 -4.30
C TRP A 42 2.38 -2.35 -3.99
N LEU A 43 1.19 -1.76 -4.08
CA LEU A 43 -0.06 -2.49 -3.83
C LEU A 43 -0.23 -3.63 -4.84
N ALA A 44 -0.02 -3.36 -6.14
CA ALA A 44 -0.16 -4.36 -7.19
C ALA A 44 0.84 -5.52 -7.01
N SER A 45 2.10 -5.22 -6.69
CA SER A 45 3.13 -6.22 -6.41
C SER A 45 2.80 -7.05 -5.17
N THR A 46 2.36 -6.39 -4.10
CA THR A 46 1.94 -7.04 -2.86
C THR A 46 0.76 -7.99 -3.10
N LEU A 47 -0.25 -7.55 -3.85
CA LEU A 47 -1.43 -8.36 -4.18
C LEU A 47 -1.05 -9.58 -5.04
N LYS A 48 -0.19 -9.41 -6.04
CA LYS A 48 0.32 -10.55 -6.85
C LYS A 48 1.03 -11.58 -5.98
N GLU A 49 1.85 -11.14 -5.04
CA GLU A 49 2.52 -12.04 -4.09
C GLU A 49 1.54 -12.69 -3.11
N LEU A 50 0.48 -11.98 -2.69
CA LEU A 50 -0.60 -12.56 -1.86
C LEU A 50 -1.39 -13.61 -2.63
N GLN A 51 -1.65 -13.37 -3.91
CA GLN A 51 -2.30 -14.33 -4.81
C GLN A 51 -1.43 -15.57 -4.99
N ALA A 52 -0.11 -15.39 -5.18
CA ALA A 52 0.84 -16.50 -5.28
C ALA A 52 0.94 -17.33 -3.99
N SER A 53 0.69 -16.71 -2.84
CA SER A 53 0.66 -17.38 -1.53
C SER A 53 -0.71 -17.98 -1.16
N GLY A 54 -1.68 -18.00 -2.08
CA GLY A 54 -2.91 -18.77 -1.94
C GLY A 54 -4.10 -18.02 -1.33
N TYR A 55 -4.05 -16.68 -1.21
CA TYR A 55 -5.26 -15.92 -0.88
C TYR A 55 -6.19 -15.87 -2.10
N SER A 56 -7.30 -16.62 -2.06
CA SER A 56 -8.35 -16.56 -3.08
C SER A 56 -9.06 -15.20 -3.03
N THR A 57 -8.49 -14.17 -3.65
CA THR A 57 -9.22 -12.96 -3.97
C THR A 57 -10.14 -13.26 -5.14
N SER A 58 -11.44 -13.18 -4.92
CA SER A 58 -12.47 -13.29 -5.95
C SER A 58 -12.44 -12.08 -6.89
N THR A 59 -11.37 -11.91 -7.65
CA THR A 59 -11.35 -10.98 -8.79
C THR A 59 -11.82 -11.77 -10.00
N GLY A 60 -13.12 -11.68 -10.28
CA GLY A 60 -13.69 -12.18 -11.51
C GLY A 60 -12.96 -11.56 -12.69
N SER A 61 -12.37 -12.40 -13.53
CA SER A 61 -11.85 -12.04 -14.85
C SER A 61 -12.95 -11.38 -15.67
N GLY A 62 -13.00 -10.05 -15.66
CA GLY A 62 -13.62 -9.27 -16.73
C GLY A 62 -12.61 -9.11 -17.85
N ALA A 63 -12.43 -10.15 -18.66
CA ALA A 63 -11.79 -10.00 -19.96
C ALA A 63 -12.80 -9.29 -20.88
N PHE A 64 -12.43 -8.11 -21.35
CA PHE A 64 -12.98 -7.47 -22.55
C PHE A 64 -11.86 -7.32 -23.55
#